data_AF-A0A8J2W2Q1-F1
#
_entry.id   AF-A0A8J2W2Q1-F1
#
_cell.length_a   1.000
_cell.length_b   1.000
_cell.length_c   1.000
_cell.angle_alpha   90.00
_cell.angle_beta   90.00
_cell.angle_gamma   90.00
#
_symmetry.space_group_name_H-M   'P 1'
#
loop_
_entity.id
_entity.type
_entity.pdbx_description
1 polymer ?
#
loop_
_entity_poly.entity_id
_entity_poly.type
_entity_poly.pdbx_seq_one_letter_code
_entity_poly.pdbx_strand_id
1 'polypeptide(L)'
;ELIDIPAPPPVPISSLEKLSLTFRCSYLNLHLQIWVSGGMWPSGLIQSILDWLHIDLPWWGCIAIGVLAVHVAMFRLVIKAQQNAAKMTNNMPQLQVLQQKVIEARQSGNALEASRMTYEIQAFMKEKELDPFKNLKVSLIHVPVFMSFFFALKGMANSPVESMQYGGLSYTICDPYYILPMLTSVTVWATMELGADSAKLSSQGFPIHPFRQVLHHDEFLGAILCYWLTINVISLVQVGFLRIPKVRSHFNIDPIVVVPPVKGARPKK
;
A
#
# COMPACT_ATOMS: atom_id res chain seq x y z
N GLU A 1 48.68 32.75 45.68
CA GLU A 1 47.27 32.74 45.24
C GLU A 1 47.25 32.77 43.73
N LEU A 2 46.69 31.74 43.07
CA LEU A 2 46.52 31.75 41.62
C LEU A 2 45.40 32.73 41.29
N ILE A 3 45.68 33.69 40.41
CA ILE A 3 44.71 34.65 39.91
C ILE A 3 43.66 33.89 39.08
N ASP A 4 42.44 33.83 39.61
CA ASP A 4 41.29 33.21 38.95
C ASP A 4 40.83 34.14 37.82
N ILE A 5 41.18 33.78 36.58
CA ILE A 5 40.77 34.53 35.39
C ILE A 5 39.30 34.16 35.13
N PRO A 6 38.34 35.10 35.19
CA PRO A 6 36.95 34.78 34.92
C PRO A 6 36.80 34.29 33.48
N ALA A 7 36.13 33.15 33.30
CA ALA A 7 35.88 32.56 32.00
C ALA A 7 35.19 33.57 31.07
N PRO A 8 35.59 33.65 29.78
CA PRO A 8 34.98 34.59 28.85
C PRO A 8 33.48 34.32 28.73
N PRO A 9 32.65 35.38 28.63
CA PRO A 9 31.21 35.21 28.49
C PRO A 9 30.90 34.40 27.22
N PRO A 10 29.93 33.46 27.27
CA PRO A 10 29.60 32.64 26.12
C PRO A 10 29.17 33.54 24.96
N VAL A 11 29.86 33.39 23.83
CA VAL A 11 29.56 34.13 22.60
C VAL A 11 28.08 33.84 22.23
N PRO A 12 27.25 34.86 21.95
CA PRO A 12 25.86 34.63 21.57
C PRO A 12 25.83 33.95 20.20
N ILE A 13 25.69 32.62 20.22
CA ILE A 13 25.46 31.80 19.03
C ILE A 13 24.21 32.35 18.34
N SER A 14 24.37 32.79 17.10
CA SER A 14 23.28 33.34 16.29
C SER A 14 22.13 32.32 16.17
N SER A 15 20.88 32.79 16.11
CA SER A 15 19.71 31.90 16.06
C SER A 15 19.78 30.88 14.92
N LEU A 16 20.42 31.24 13.81
CA LEU A 16 20.66 30.36 12.65
C LEU A 16 21.68 29.25 12.94
N GLU A 17 22.68 29.53 13.77
CA GLU A 17 23.69 28.55 14.18
C GLU A 17 23.16 27.62 15.26
N LYS A 18 22.31 28.12 16.17
CA LYS A 18 21.51 27.24 17.06
C LYS A 18 20.58 26.35 16.24
N LEU A 19 19.89 26.90 15.24
CA LEU A 19 19.00 26.13 14.37
C LEU A 19 19.79 25.05 13.61
N SER A 20 20.93 25.40 13.01
CA SER A 20 21.76 24.44 12.27
C SER A 20 22.38 23.36 13.16
N LEU A 21 22.76 23.71 14.39
CA LEU A 21 23.25 22.75 15.40
C LEU A 21 22.13 21.84 15.91
N THR A 22 20.93 22.38 16.17
CA THR A 22 19.76 21.58 16.57
C THR A 22 19.34 20.63 15.46
N PHE A 23 19.26 21.11 14.21
CA PHE A 23 19.03 20.26 13.05
C PHE A 23 20.09 19.16 12.97
N ARG A 24 21.39 19.51 13.00
CA ARG A 24 22.49 18.54 12.87
C ARG A 24 22.56 17.53 14.01
N CYS A 25 22.23 17.93 15.24
CA CYS A 25 22.12 17.03 16.40
C CYS A 25 20.88 16.13 16.31
N SER A 26 19.75 16.63 15.83
CA SER A 26 18.55 15.83 15.58
C SER A 26 18.81 14.79 14.49
N TYR A 27 19.46 15.19 13.38
CA TYR A 27 19.92 14.29 12.32
C TYR A 27 20.88 13.21 12.83
N LEU A 28 21.87 13.57 13.67
CA LEU A 28 22.84 12.60 14.19
C LEU A 28 22.20 11.59 15.15
N ASN A 29 21.28 12.03 16.01
CA ASN A 29 20.54 11.15 16.94
C ASN A 29 19.57 10.22 16.20
N LEU A 30 18.89 10.73 15.17
CA LEU A 30 18.03 9.93 14.30
C LEU A 30 18.84 8.87 13.55
N HIS A 31 19.99 9.25 12.98
CA HIS A 31 20.89 8.31 12.32
C HIS A 31 21.42 7.23 13.27
N LEU A 32 21.74 7.58 14.53
CA LEU A 32 22.16 6.62 15.55
C LEU A 32 21.02 5.67 15.94
N GLN A 33 19.79 6.18 16.09
CA GLN A 33 18.61 5.36 16.39
C GLN A 33 18.20 4.45 15.23
N ILE A 34 18.31 4.90 13.97
CA ILE A 34 18.09 4.08 12.78
C ILE A 34 19.09 2.90 12.76
N TRP A 35 20.35 3.16 13.10
CA TRP A 35 21.36 2.11 13.22
C TRP A 35 21.10 1.15 14.39
N VAL A 36 20.72 1.66 15.56
CA VAL A 36 20.49 0.86 16.77
C VAL A 36 19.16 0.09 16.74
N SER A 37 18.11 0.62 16.12
CA SER A 37 16.76 0.03 16.09
C SER A 37 16.41 -0.63 14.75
N GLY A 38 17.16 -0.38 13.67
CA GLY A 38 16.77 -0.74 12.30
C GLY A 38 17.89 -1.21 11.37
N GLY A 39 19.11 -1.48 11.87
CA GLY A 39 20.33 -1.67 11.06
C GLY A 39 20.31 -2.71 9.92
N MET A 40 19.30 -3.57 9.82
CA MET A 40 19.07 -4.46 8.66
C MET A 40 17.59 -4.66 8.31
N TRP A 41 16.68 -3.96 8.98
CA TRP A 41 15.24 -4.11 8.75
C TRP A 41 14.78 -3.13 7.66
N PRO A 42 13.87 -3.50 6.74
CA PRO A 42 13.52 -2.62 5.63
C PRO A 42 12.92 -1.27 6.08
N SER A 43 12.42 -1.18 7.32
CA SER A 43 12.02 0.09 7.94
C SER A 43 13.17 1.07 8.11
N GLY A 44 14.38 0.62 8.46
CA GLY A 44 15.55 1.49 8.63
C GLY A 44 16.01 2.10 7.30
N LEU A 45 15.97 1.31 6.22
CA LEU A 45 16.25 1.81 4.87
C LEU A 45 15.26 2.89 4.44
N ILE A 46 13.97 2.70 4.75
CA ILE A 46 12.94 3.71 4.45
C ILE A 46 13.21 4.98 5.25
N GLN A 47 13.56 4.88 6.53
CA GLN A 47 13.92 6.05 7.35
C GLN A 47 15.11 6.82 6.76
N SER A 48 16.20 6.13 6.39
CA SER A 48 17.34 6.78 5.73
C SER A 48 16.97 7.49 4.43
N ILE A 49 16.10 6.88 3.61
CA ILE A 49 15.63 7.49 2.35
C ILE A 49 14.79 8.73 2.63
N LEU A 50 13.88 8.66 3.61
CA LEU A 50 13.02 9.78 3.97
C LEU A 50 13.83 10.95 4.53
N ASP A 51 14.83 10.68 5.39
CA ASP A 51 15.72 11.68 5.95
C ASP A 51 16.56 12.38 4.89
N TRP A 52 17.08 11.61 3.91
CA TRP A 52 17.82 12.17 2.79
C TRP A 52 16.95 13.06 1.90
N LEU A 53 15.69 12.67 1.67
CA LEU A 53 14.73 13.47 0.90
C LEU A 53 14.28 14.73 1.65
N HIS A 54 14.27 14.71 2.99
CA HIS A 54 13.76 15.82 3.80
C HIS A 54 14.64 17.07 3.76
N ILE A 55 15.86 17.00 3.21
CA ILE A 55 16.76 18.16 3.10
C ILE A 55 16.12 19.29 2.28
N ASP A 56 15.40 18.96 1.20
CA ASP A 56 14.80 19.93 0.28
C ASP A 56 13.27 19.85 0.21
N LEU A 57 12.65 18.85 0.85
CA LEU A 57 11.23 18.54 0.70
C LEU A 57 10.50 18.42 2.04
N PRO A 58 9.22 18.83 2.09
CA PRO A 58 8.39 18.60 3.26
C PRO A 58 8.14 17.10 3.47
N TRP A 59 7.92 16.69 4.71
CA TRP A 59 7.76 15.27 5.09
C TRP A 59 6.70 14.51 4.28
N TRP A 60 5.56 15.12 3.99
CA TRP A 60 4.53 14.50 3.16
C TRP A 60 5.04 14.19 1.74
N GLY A 61 5.91 15.04 1.19
CA GLY A 61 6.55 14.84 -0.12
C GLY A 61 7.58 13.72 -0.08
N CYS A 62 8.35 13.62 1.01
CA CYS A 62 9.28 12.52 1.23
C CYS A 62 8.53 11.17 1.28
N ILE A 63 7.43 11.11 2.05
CA ILE A 63 6.56 9.92 2.13
C ILE A 63 6.02 9.59 0.74
N ALA A 64 5.49 10.59 0.01
CA ALA A 64 4.93 10.39 -1.31
C ALA A 64 5.95 9.83 -2.31
N ILE A 65 7.17 10.36 -2.33
CA ILE A 65 8.26 9.90 -3.19
C ILE A 65 8.72 8.49 -2.79
N GLY A 66 8.86 8.21 -1.49
CA GLY A 66 9.23 6.88 -1.02
C GLY A 66 8.22 5.81 -1.44
N VAL A 67 6.92 6.11 -1.28
CA VAL A 67 5.85 5.21 -1.73
C VAL A 67 5.88 5.04 -3.25
N LEU A 68 6.04 6.14 -4.00
CA LEU A 68 6.11 6.12 -5.46
C LEU A 68 7.28 5.27 -5.96
N ALA A 69 8.47 5.41 -5.37
CA ALA A 69 9.65 4.63 -5.73
C ALA A 69 9.40 3.12 -5.59
N VAL A 70 8.77 2.70 -4.48
CA VAL A 70 8.41 1.30 -4.26
C VAL A 70 7.35 0.82 -5.25
N HIS A 71 6.34 1.63 -5.56
CA HIS A 71 5.33 1.29 -6.56
C HIS A 71 5.93 1.14 -7.96
N VAL A 72 6.87 2.02 -8.34
CA VAL A 72 7.60 1.94 -9.61
C VAL A 72 8.46 0.66 -9.65
N ALA A 73 9.13 0.31 -8.55
CA ALA A 73 9.89 -0.94 -8.45
C ALA A 73 8.99 -2.19 -8.58
N MET A 74 7.81 -2.16 -7.97
CA MET A 74 6.83 -3.26 -8.02
C MET A 74 6.02 -3.28 -9.31
N PHE A 75 6.06 -2.23 -10.13
CA PHE A 75 5.20 -2.05 -11.31
C PHE A 75 5.22 -3.24 -12.27
N ARG A 76 6.40 -3.80 -12.56
CA ARG A 76 6.53 -4.99 -13.42
C ARG A 76 5.84 -6.22 -12.85
N LEU A 77 5.86 -6.39 -11.53
CA LEU A 77 5.16 -7.49 -10.86
C LEU A 77 3.65 -7.30 -10.93
N VAL A 78 3.18 -6.07 -10.75
CA VAL A 78 1.76 -5.73 -10.84
C VAL A 78 1.23 -5.99 -12.25
N ILE A 79 1.96 -5.63 -13.31
CA ILE A 79 1.57 -5.94 -14.69
C ILE A 79 1.36 -7.45 -14.88
N LYS A 80 2.30 -8.29 -14.40
CA LYS A 80 2.18 -9.75 -14.52
C LYS A 80 0.96 -10.30 -13.76
N ALA A 81 0.67 -9.76 -12.59
CA ALA A 81 -0.54 -10.12 -11.86
C ALA A 81 -1.81 -9.66 -12.60
N GLN A 82 -1.81 -8.49 -13.22
CA GLN A 82 -2.93 -7.99 -14.03
C GLN A 82 -3.17 -8.83 -15.28
N GLN A 83 -2.12 -9.29 -15.97
CA GLN A 83 -2.24 -10.25 -17.08
C GLN A 83 -2.92 -11.54 -16.64
N ASN A 84 -2.47 -12.13 -15.52
CA ASN A 84 -3.04 -13.35 -14.98
C ASN A 84 -4.48 -13.15 -14.47
N ALA A 85 -4.77 -12.00 -13.86
CA ALA A 85 -6.11 -11.62 -13.44
C ALA A 85 -7.07 -11.51 -14.64
N ALA A 86 -6.65 -10.85 -15.73
CA ALA A 86 -7.45 -10.75 -16.96
C ALA A 86 -7.77 -12.12 -17.57
N LYS A 87 -6.76 -13.01 -17.67
CA LYS A 87 -6.96 -14.40 -18.10
C LYS A 87 -7.96 -15.14 -17.21
N MET A 88 -7.84 -14.97 -15.88
CA MET A 88 -8.75 -15.62 -14.94
C MET A 88 -10.18 -15.07 -15.04
N THR A 89 -10.36 -13.75 -15.16
CA THR A 89 -11.68 -13.13 -15.36
C THR A 89 -12.35 -13.65 -16.63
N ASN A 90 -11.62 -13.77 -17.73
CA ASN A 90 -12.18 -14.27 -19.00
C ASN A 90 -12.61 -15.76 -18.93
N ASN A 91 -11.92 -16.57 -18.12
CA ASN A 91 -12.24 -17.99 -17.94
C ASN A 91 -13.16 -18.27 -16.74
N MET A 92 -13.44 -17.26 -15.92
CA MET A 92 -14.27 -17.37 -14.71
C MET A 92 -15.67 -17.94 -14.98
N PRO A 93 -16.38 -17.59 -16.07
CA PRO A 93 -17.69 -18.18 -16.37
C PRO A 93 -17.63 -19.70 -16.60
N GLN A 94 -16.59 -20.17 -17.30
CA GLN A 94 -16.40 -21.61 -17.55
C GLN A 94 -16.04 -22.36 -16.26
N LEU A 95 -15.18 -21.75 -15.42
CA LEU A 95 -14.88 -22.27 -14.08
C LEU A 95 -16.13 -22.36 -13.20
N GLN A 96 -17.03 -21.36 -13.24
CA GLN A 96 -18.28 -21.39 -12.48
C GLN A 96 -19.20 -22.53 -12.91
N VAL A 97 -19.29 -22.82 -14.22
CA VAL A 97 -20.07 -23.96 -14.71
C VAL A 97 -19.48 -25.28 -14.22
N LEU A 98 -18.16 -25.46 -14.29
CA LEU A 98 -17.50 -26.67 -13.77
C LEU A 98 -17.67 -26.81 -12.24
N GLN A 99 -17.55 -25.71 -11.50
CA GLN A 99 -17.80 -25.69 -10.05
C GLN A 99 -19.24 -26.08 -9.72
N GLN A 100 -20.22 -25.61 -10.49
CA GLN A 100 -21.62 -25.96 -10.29
C GLN A 100 -21.86 -27.47 -10.48
N LYS A 101 -21.22 -28.09 -11.48
CA LYS A 101 -21.28 -29.54 -11.68
C LYS A 101 -20.67 -30.33 -10.51
N VAL A 102 -19.59 -29.85 -9.91
CA VAL A 102 -19.01 -30.47 -8.69
C VAL A 102 -20.00 -30.40 -7.53
N ILE A 103 -20.68 -29.27 -7.36
CA ILE A 103 -21.69 -29.10 -6.30
C ILE A 103 -22.86 -30.06 -6.53
N GLU A 104 -23.35 -30.18 -7.76
CA GLU A 104 -24.43 -31.10 -8.12
C GLU A 104 -24.04 -32.57 -7.90
N ALA A 105 -22.83 -32.98 -8.28
CA ALA A 105 -22.32 -34.34 -8.04
C ALA A 105 -22.11 -34.65 -6.54
N ARG A 106 -21.74 -33.65 -5.73
CA ARG A 106 -21.68 -33.80 -4.27
C ARG A 106 -23.08 -33.95 -3.66
N GLN A 107 -24.05 -33.19 -4.16
CA GLN A 107 -25.44 -33.24 -3.69
C GLN A 107 -26.13 -34.56 -4.07
N SER A 108 -25.77 -35.17 -5.20
CA SER A 108 -26.27 -36.49 -5.61
C SER A 108 -25.64 -37.65 -4.84
N GLY A 109 -24.70 -37.40 -3.93
CA GLY A 109 -24.02 -38.42 -3.13
C GLY A 109 -22.92 -39.19 -3.86
N ASN A 110 -22.59 -38.80 -5.11
CA ASN A 110 -21.57 -39.48 -5.90
C ASN A 110 -20.17 -38.89 -5.65
N ALA A 111 -19.51 -39.35 -4.60
CA ALA A 111 -18.16 -38.89 -4.22
C ALA A 111 -17.10 -39.11 -5.31
N LEU A 112 -17.23 -40.20 -6.10
CA LEU A 112 -16.31 -40.52 -7.18
C LEU A 112 -16.43 -39.54 -8.34
N GLU A 113 -17.66 -39.21 -8.76
CA GLU A 113 -17.91 -38.18 -9.77
C GLU A 113 -17.46 -36.80 -9.29
N ALA A 114 -17.74 -36.45 -8.03
CA ALA A 114 -17.27 -35.18 -7.48
C ALA A 114 -15.74 -35.03 -7.51
N SER A 115 -15.01 -36.12 -7.23
CA SER A 115 -13.55 -36.16 -7.33
C SER A 115 -13.08 -36.00 -8.78
N ARG A 116 -13.68 -36.74 -9.73
CA ARG A 116 -13.39 -36.62 -11.16
C ARG A 116 -13.61 -35.21 -11.69
N MET A 117 -14.75 -34.60 -11.37
CA MET A 117 -15.06 -33.22 -11.77
C MET A 117 -14.10 -32.20 -11.14
N THR A 118 -13.62 -32.46 -9.92
CA THR A 118 -12.58 -31.62 -9.28
C THR A 118 -11.24 -31.72 -10.02
N TYR A 119 -10.87 -32.92 -10.49
CA TYR A 119 -9.69 -33.11 -11.34
C TYR A 119 -9.83 -32.40 -12.68
N GLU A 120 -11.02 -32.42 -13.29
CA GLU A 120 -11.31 -31.66 -14.52
C GLU A 120 -11.14 -30.15 -14.33
N ILE A 121 -11.53 -29.59 -13.17
CA ILE A 121 -11.25 -28.18 -12.84
C ILE A 121 -9.74 -27.92 -12.80
N GLN A 122 -8.95 -28.80 -12.17
CA GLN A 122 -7.50 -28.65 -12.10
C GLN A 122 -6.84 -28.77 -13.48
N ALA A 123 -7.28 -29.73 -14.30
CA ALA A 123 -6.81 -29.90 -15.67
C ALA A 123 -7.13 -28.66 -16.52
N PHE A 124 -8.35 -28.12 -16.41
CA PHE A 124 -8.77 -26.89 -17.09
C PHE A 124 -7.92 -25.68 -16.68
N MET A 125 -7.68 -25.50 -15.37
CA MET A 125 -6.79 -24.43 -14.89
C MET A 125 -5.37 -24.58 -15.43
N LYS A 126 -4.85 -25.81 -15.52
CA LYS A 126 -3.52 -26.08 -16.06
C LYS A 126 -3.45 -25.86 -17.58
N GLU A 127 -4.46 -26.28 -18.32
CA GLU A 127 -4.56 -26.09 -19.78
C GLU A 127 -4.62 -24.59 -20.15
N LYS A 128 -5.37 -23.81 -19.37
CA LYS A 128 -5.51 -22.36 -19.56
C LYS A 128 -4.44 -21.52 -18.83
N GLU A 129 -3.45 -22.18 -18.21
CA GLU A 129 -2.36 -21.55 -17.45
C GLU A 129 -2.83 -20.54 -16.37
N LEU A 130 -3.97 -20.86 -15.73
CA LEU A 130 -4.59 -20.04 -14.70
C LEU A 130 -3.93 -20.32 -13.36
N ASP A 131 -3.03 -19.44 -12.93
CA ASP A 131 -2.35 -19.58 -11.65
C ASP A 131 -2.97 -18.64 -10.60
N PRO A 132 -3.75 -19.14 -9.62
CA PRO A 132 -4.25 -18.30 -8.53
C PRO A 132 -3.09 -17.71 -7.69
N PHE A 133 -1.98 -18.44 -7.59
CA PHE A 133 -0.80 -18.02 -6.84
C PHE A 133 -0.07 -16.81 -7.44
N LYS A 134 -0.14 -16.58 -8.77
CA LYS A 134 0.49 -15.41 -9.39
C LYS A 134 -0.08 -14.11 -8.84
N ASN A 135 -1.38 -14.07 -8.57
CA ASN A 135 -2.05 -12.90 -7.98
C ASN A 135 -1.78 -12.78 -6.47
N LEU A 136 -1.65 -13.92 -5.78
CA LEU A 136 -1.33 -13.93 -4.35
C LEU A 136 0.09 -13.40 -4.06
N LYS A 137 1.07 -13.68 -4.93
CA LYS A 137 2.46 -13.21 -4.78
C LYS A 137 2.56 -11.68 -4.63
N VAL A 138 1.78 -10.93 -5.41
CA VAL A 138 1.78 -9.45 -5.29
C VAL A 138 1.23 -9.02 -3.93
N SER A 139 0.16 -9.65 -3.45
CA SER A 139 -0.39 -9.37 -2.11
C SER A 139 0.61 -9.71 -1.00
N LEU A 140 1.33 -10.81 -1.13
CA LEU A 140 2.34 -11.24 -0.15
C LEU A 140 3.54 -10.29 -0.06
N ILE A 141 3.90 -9.61 -1.17
CA ILE A 141 4.99 -8.62 -1.18
C ILE A 141 4.53 -7.28 -0.59
N HIS A 142 3.26 -6.89 -0.79
CA HIS A 142 2.74 -5.65 -0.22
C HIS A 142 2.72 -5.65 1.31
N VAL A 143 2.47 -6.78 1.97
CA VAL A 143 2.37 -6.84 3.45
C VAL A 143 3.70 -6.46 4.13
N PRO A 144 4.87 -7.04 3.80
CA PRO A 144 6.16 -6.61 4.33
C PRO A 144 6.50 -5.16 4.00
N VAL A 145 6.17 -4.69 2.79
CA VAL A 145 6.39 -3.28 2.39
C VAL A 145 5.58 -2.36 3.30
N PHE A 146 4.29 -2.64 3.50
CA PHE A 146 3.43 -1.90 4.41
C PHE A 146 4.00 -1.88 5.83
N MET A 147 4.37 -3.04 6.37
CA MET A 147 4.95 -3.14 7.72
C MET A 147 6.23 -2.31 7.84
N SER A 148 7.04 -2.26 6.79
CA SER A 148 8.29 -1.49 6.76
C SER A 148 8.02 0.02 6.83
N PHE A 149 7.08 0.54 6.02
CA PHE A 149 6.64 1.94 6.11
C PHE A 149 5.97 2.23 7.45
N PHE A 150 5.12 1.34 7.95
CA PHE A 150 4.42 1.51 9.23
C PHE A 150 5.41 1.68 10.39
N PHE A 151 6.38 0.77 10.53
CA PHE A 151 7.39 0.88 11.59
C PHE A 151 8.34 2.06 11.38
N ALA A 152 8.68 2.39 10.13
CA ALA A 152 9.50 3.56 9.81
C ALA A 152 8.81 4.85 10.31
N LEU A 153 7.57 5.08 9.90
CA LEU A 153 6.77 6.24 10.28
C LEU A 153 6.47 6.26 11.78
N LYS A 154 6.22 5.09 12.39
CA LYS A 154 6.01 4.99 13.83
C LYS A 154 7.26 5.36 14.63
N GLY A 155 8.43 4.90 14.19
CA GLY A 155 9.70 5.24 14.83
C GLY A 155 9.99 6.75 14.74
N MET A 156 9.72 7.35 13.57
CA MET A 156 9.92 8.78 13.34
C MET A 156 8.89 9.66 14.07
N ALA A 157 7.66 9.18 14.26
CA ALA A 157 6.66 9.89 15.05
C ALA A 157 6.95 9.83 16.55
N ASN A 158 7.49 8.71 17.05
CA ASN A 158 7.79 8.51 18.46
C ASN A 158 9.11 9.16 18.91
N SER A 159 10.06 9.39 18.00
CA SER A 159 11.25 10.20 18.24
C SER A 159 10.97 11.57 17.65
N PRO A 160 10.49 12.56 18.42
CA PRO A 160 9.98 13.82 17.88
C PRO A 160 11.10 14.56 17.15
N VAL A 161 11.19 14.33 15.85
CA VAL A 161 12.00 15.16 14.97
C VAL A 161 11.29 16.49 14.94
N GLU A 162 11.90 17.55 15.49
CA GLU A 162 11.28 18.89 15.54
C GLU A 162 10.80 19.33 14.15
N SER A 163 11.49 18.93 13.08
CA SER A 163 11.07 19.21 11.71
C SER A 163 9.77 18.50 11.30
N MET A 164 9.42 17.37 11.92
CA MET A 164 8.14 16.69 11.70
C MET A 164 7.00 17.33 12.50
N GLN A 165 7.32 18.12 13.54
CA GLN A 165 6.35 18.91 14.32
C GLN A 165 6.07 20.30 13.74
N TYR A 166 6.97 20.84 12.90
CA TYR A 166 6.80 22.19 12.34
C TYR A 166 6.91 22.29 10.80
N GLY A 167 7.31 21.22 10.10
CA GLY A 167 7.72 21.26 8.68
C GLY A 167 6.72 20.73 7.64
N GLY A 168 5.46 20.49 8.01
CA GLY A 168 4.43 20.02 7.08
C GLY A 168 3.47 21.13 6.63
N LEU A 169 2.89 21.01 5.44
CA LEU A 169 1.58 21.63 5.16
C LEU A 169 0.64 21.28 6.33
N SER A 170 -0.22 22.22 6.73
CA SER A 170 -1.14 22.19 7.89
C SER A 170 -2.02 20.95 8.07
N TYR A 171 -1.91 19.97 7.17
CA TYR A 171 -2.64 18.70 7.15
C TYR A 171 -1.80 17.50 7.65
N THR A 172 -0.47 17.65 7.82
CA THR A 172 0.42 16.52 8.19
C THR A 172 0.64 16.41 9.70
N ILE A 173 0.42 17.52 10.42
CA ILE A 173 0.75 17.68 11.84
C ILE A 173 -0.53 18.18 12.49
N CYS A 174 -1.29 17.25 13.07
CA CYS A 174 -2.63 17.50 13.61
C CYS A 174 -3.54 18.22 12.62
N ASP A 175 -4.14 17.49 11.68
CA ASP A 175 -5.16 18.03 10.78
C ASP A 175 -6.36 18.60 11.58
N PRO A 176 -6.46 19.93 11.78
CA PRO A 176 -7.50 20.52 12.61
C PRO A 176 -8.86 20.48 11.90
N TYR A 177 -8.85 20.23 10.58
CA TYR A 177 -10.00 20.30 9.70
C TYR A 177 -10.50 18.91 9.26
N TYR A 178 -9.87 17.82 9.72
CA TYR A 178 -10.18 16.44 9.33
C TYR A 178 -10.24 16.21 7.81
N ILE A 179 -9.53 17.03 7.02
CA ILE A 179 -9.45 16.95 5.56
C ILE A 179 -8.72 15.69 5.12
N LEU A 180 -7.61 15.33 5.77
CA LEU A 180 -6.78 14.18 5.42
C LEU A 180 -7.50 12.84 5.67
N PRO A 181 -8.13 12.59 6.84
CA PRO A 181 -8.97 11.41 7.01
C PRO A 181 -10.15 11.35 6.01
N MET A 182 -10.76 12.49 5.67
CA MET A 182 -11.84 12.55 4.68
C MET A 182 -11.34 12.20 3.28
N LEU A 183 -10.22 12.79 2.83
CA LEU A 183 -9.61 12.49 1.54
C LEU A 183 -9.16 11.02 1.46
N THR A 184 -8.54 10.50 2.51
CA THR A 184 -8.17 9.09 2.58
C THR A 184 -9.42 8.19 2.47
N SER A 185 -10.51 8.53 3.16
CA SER A 185 -11.77 7.78 3.07
C SER A 185 -12.35 7.78 1.65
N VAL A 186 -12.40 8.95 1.01
CA VAL A 186 -12.89 9.10 -0.37
C VAL A 186 -12.00 8.32 -1.34
N THR A 187 -10.68 8.37 -1.17
CA THR A 187 -9.77 7.66 -2.06
C THR A 187 -9.79 6.15 -1.86
N VAL A 188 -9.99 5.65 -0.62
CA VAL A 188 -10.24 4.22 -0.37
C VAL A 188 -11.55 3.79 -1.06
N TRP A 189 -12.60 4.60 -0.95
CA TRP A 189 -13.86 4.29 -1.64
C TRP A 189 -13.68 4.26 -3.17
N ALA A 190 -12.97 5.24 -3.72
CA ALA A 190 -12.66 5.29 -5.15
C ALA A 190 -11.78 4.13 -5.62
N THR A 191 -10.76 3.71 -4.84
CA THR A 191 -9.92 2.57 -5.19
C THR A 191 -10.69 1.25 -5.13
N MET A 192 -11.66 1.12 -4.23
CA MET A 192 -12.57 -0.02 -4.23
C MET A 192 -13.44 0.00 -5.50
N GLU A 193 -14.14 1.09 -5.79
CA GLU A 193 -15.07 1.15 -6.92
C GLU A 193 -14.36 1.02 -8.29
N LEU A 194 -13.18 1.63 -8.43
CA LEU A 194 -12.44 1.67 -9.69
C LEU A 194 -11.40 0.54 -9.82
N GLY A 195 -10.92 -0.01 -8.71
CA GLY A 195 -9.90 -1.04 -8.66
C GLY A 195 -10.46 -2.46 -8.82
N ALA A 196 -9.60 -3.37 -9.28
CA ALA A 196 -9.93 -4.80 -9.39
C ALA A 196 -10.04 -5.53 -8.03
N ASP A 197 -9.70 -4.85 -6.92
CA ASP A 197 -9.75 -5.41 -5.56
C ASP A 197 -11.15 -5.40 -4.93
N SER A 198 -12.14 -4.73 -5.55
CA SER A 198 -13.55 -4.79 -5.13
C SER A 198 -14.09 -6.21 -5.02
N ALA A 199 -13.65 -7.11 -5.92
CA ALA A 199 -14.09 -8.50 -5.91
C ALA A 199 -13.57 -9.31 -4.72
N LYS A 200 -12.44 -8.94 -4.12
CA LYS A 200 -11.81 -9.70 -3.01
C LYS A 200 -12.30 -9.29 -1.64
N LEU A 201 -12.64 -8.02 -1.45
CA LEU A 201 -13.11 -7.54 -0.15
C LEU A 201 -14.63 -7.69 0.03
N SER A 202 -15.40 -7.55 -1.05
CA SER A 202 -16.85 -7.83 -1.03
C SER A 202 -17.17 -9.31 -0.74
N SER A 203 -16.38 -10.26 -1.25
CA SER A 203 -16.60 -11.69 -1.02
C SER A 203 -16.32 -12.15 0.40
N GLN A 204 -15.56 -11.36 1.16
CA GLN A 204 -15.05 -11.73 2.48
C GLN A 204 -15.94 -11.22 3.63
N GLY A 205 -17.01 -10.46 3.32
CA GLY A 205 -17.99 -10.01 4.32
C GLY A 205 -17.45 -9.06 5.39
N PHE A 206 -16.27 -8.46 5.18
CA PHE A 206 -15.73 -7.46 6.08
C PHE A 206 -16.40 -6.10 5.78
N PRO A 207 -17.22 -5.56 6.69
CA PRO A 207 -17.68 -4.19 6.57
C PRO A 207 -16.49 -3.27 6.85
N ILE A 208 -15.74 -2.92 5.82
CA ILE A 208 -14.72 -1.90 5.92
C ILE A 208 -15.46 -0.59 5.95
N HIS A 209 -15.61 -0.05 7.16
CA HIS A 209 -16.05 1.33 7.36
C HIS A 209 -14.79 2.21 7.33
N PRO A 210 -14.41 2.81 6.19
CA PRO A 210 -13.22 3.67 6.12
C PRO A 210 -13.27 4.82 7.13
N PHE A 211 -14.49 5.19 7.56
CA PHE A 211 -14.76 6.26 8.51
C PHE A 211 -14.44 5.97 9.98
N ARG A 212 -14.21 4.71 10.40
CA ARG A 212 -14.00 4.40 11.83
C ARG A 212 -12.64 4.88 12.35
N GLN A 213 -11.69 5.15 11.47
CA GLN A 213 -10.32 5.55 11.83
C GLN A 213 -10.17 7.08 12.02
N VAL A 214 -11.24 7.87 11.86
CA VAL A 214 -11.21 9.34 11.85
C VAL A 214 -11.14 9.97 13.26
N LEU A 215 -11.34 9.19 14.33
CA LEU A 215 -11.64 9.73 15.66
C LEU A 215 -10.44 9.95 16.60
N HIS A 216 -9.21 9.62 16.21
CA HIS A 216 -8.04 9.81 17.08
C HIS A 216 -7.05 10.80 16.47
N HIS A 217 -6.49 11.69 17.28
CA HIS A 217 -5.57 12.74 16.87
C HIS A 217 -4.18 12.43 17.39
N ASP A 218 -3.43 11.62 16.65
CA ASP A 218 -2.02 11.38 16.91
C ASP A 218 -1.20 11.82 15.68
N GLU A 219 -0.03 12.42 15.89
CA GLU A 219 0.91 12.80 14.82
C GLU A 219 1.29 11.59 13.96
N PHE A 220 1.43 10.43 14.60
CA PHE A 220 1.59 9.14 13.94
C PHE A 220 0.42 8.81 12.98
N LEU A 221 -0.82 9.11 13.39
CA LEU A 221 -1.99 8.89 12.56
C LEU A 221 -2.02 9.82 11.34
N GLY A 222 -1.51 11.05 11.47
CA GLY A 222 -1.35 11.97 10.33
C GLY A 222 -0.41 11.41 9.26
N ALA A 223 0.78 10.93 9.67
CA ALA A 223 1.76 10.36 8.75
C ALA A 223 1.26 9.10 8.04
N ILE A 224 0.60 8.19 8.76
CA ILE A 224 0.06 6.97 8.15
C ILE A 224 -1.13 7.25 7.23
N LEU A 225 -1.96 8.26 7.53
CA LEU A 225 -3.05 8.69 6.64
C LEU A 225 -2.51 9.33 5.36
N CYS A 226 -1.42 10.11 5.45
CA CYS A 226 -0.73 10.65 4.27
C CYS A 226 -0.14 9.54 3.41
N TYR A 227 0.48 8.53 4.04
CA TYR A 227 0.92 7.31 3.36
C TYR A 227 -0.25 6.64 2.63
N TRP A 228 -1.36 6.36 3.32
CA TRP A 228 -2.55 5.73 2.73
C TRP A 228 -3.14 6.54 1.56
N LEU A 229 -3.26 7.86 1.72
CA LEU A 229 -3.71 8.74 0.66
C LEU A 229 -2.82 8.59 -0.58
N THR A 230 -1.50 8.61 -0.38
CA THR A 230 -0.53 8.48 -1.47
C THR A 230 -0.66 7.13 -2.17
N ILE A 231 -0.75 6.01 -1.42
CA ILE A 231 -0.88 4.68 -2.05
C ILE A 231 -2.16 4.60 -2.89
N ASN A 232 -3.27 5.18 -2.39
CA ASN A 232 -4.55 5.15 -3.08
C ASN A 232 -4.51 5.98 -4.35
N VAL A 233 -3.93 7.18 -4.30
CA VAL A 233 -3.78 8.05 -5.48
C VAL A 233 -2.91 7.37 -6.53
N ILE A 234 -1.75 6.82 -6.15
CA ILE A 234 -0.88 6.09 -7.09
C ILE A 234 -1.62 4.89 -7.67
N SER A 235 -2.38 4.16 -6.86
CA SER A 235 -3.17 3.01 -7.31
C SER A 235 -4.25 3.42 -8.32
N LEU A 236 -4.97 4.52 -8.09
CA LEU A 236 -5.95 5.06 -9.03
C LEU A 236 -5.32 5.48 -10.35
N VAL A 237 -4.18 6.18 -10.29
CA VAL A 237 -3.42 6.57 -11.48
C VAL A 237 -2.96 5.33 -12.24
N GLN A 238 -2.44 4.32 -11.55
CA GLN A 238 -2.01 3.05 -12.15
C GLN A 238 -3.17 2.30 -12.80
N VAL A 239 -4.32 2.22 -12.14
CA VAL A 239 -5.54 1.60 -12.71
C VAL A 239 -6.03 2.39 -13.92
N GLY A 240 -6.06 3.72 -13.85
CA GLY A 240 -6.41 4.58 -14.98
C GLY A 240 -5.49 4.36 -16.17
N PHE A 241 -4.17 4.31 -15.93
CA PHE A 241 -3.16 4.05 -16.95
C PHE A 241 -3.32 2.67 -17.60
N LEU A 242 -3.55 1.62 -16.79
CA LEU A 242 -3.74 0.24 -17.27
C LEU A 242 -5.14 -0.02 -17.86
N ARG A 243 -6.10 0.90 -17.72
CA ARG A 243 -7.38 0.84 -18.44
C ARG A 243 -7.27 1.27 -19.89
N ILE A 244 -6.24 2.03 -20.27
CA ILE A 244 -6.06 2.50 -21.64
C ILE A 244 -5.80 1.29 -22.57
N PRO A 245 -6.62 1.06 -23.62
CA PRO A 245 -6.50 -0.13 -24.47
C PRO A 245 -5.13 -0.26 -25.14
N LYS A 246 -4.52 0.86 -25.55
CA LYS A 246 -3.18 0.90 -26.14
C LYS A 246 -2.11 0.39 -25.16
N VAL A 247 -2.21 0.78 -23.90
CA VAL A 247 -1.29 0.34 -22.83
C VAL A 247 -1.48 -1.14 -22.54
N ARG A 248 -2.73 -1.62 -22.48
CA ARG A 248 -3.03 -3.05 -22.30
C ARG A 248 -2.46 -3.91 -23.41
N SER A 249 -2.61 -3.47 -24.66
CA SER A 249 -2.05 -4.16 -25.82
C SER A 249 -0.52 -4.21 -25.77
N HIS A 250 0.13 -3.09 -25.40
CA HIS A 250 1.60 -3.06 -25.24
C HIS A 250 2.09 -4.06 -24.17
N PHE A 251 1.35 -4.20 -23.08
CA PHE A 251 1.67 -5.13 -22.00
C PHE A 251 1.02 -6.51 -22.14
N ASN A 252 0.48 -6.90 -23.30
CA ASN A 252 -0.17 -8.21 -23.51
C ASN A 252 -1.22 -8.57 -22.42
N ILE A 253 -1.98 -7.57 -21.96
CA ILE A 253 -3.08 -7.77 -21.02
C ILE A 253 -4.34 -8.03 -21.84
N ASP A 254 -4.87 -9.25 -21.77
CA ASP A 254 -6.07 -9.65 -22.50
C ASP A 254 -7.22 -8.65 -22.24
N PRO A 255 -7.98 -8.26 -23.28
CA PRO A 255 -9.19 -7.49 -23.07
C PRO A 255 -10.16 -8.33 -22.23
N ILE A 256 -10.85 -7.67 -21.31
CA ILE A 256 -11.89 -8.34 -20.53
C ILE A 256 -13.05 -8.58 -21.50
N VAL A 257 -13.25 -9.85 -21.87
CA VAL A 257 -14.39 -10.25 -22.67
C VAL A 257 -15.57 -10.36 -21.72
N VAL A 258 -16.57 -9.49 -21.88
CA VAL A 258 -17.85 -9.64 -21.18
C VAL A 258 -18.55 -10.84 -21.81
N VAL A 259 -18.27 -12.03 -21.30
CA VAL A 259 -18.97 -13.24 -21.71
C VAL A 259 -20.40 -13.13 -21.14
N PRO A 260 -21.45 -13.16 -21.98
CA PRO A 260 -22.82 -13.14 -21.49
C PRO A 260 -23.05 -14.34 -20.54
N PRO A 261 -23.87 -14.19 -19.50
CA PRO A 261 -24.13 -15.26 -18.54
C PRO A 261 -24.59 -16.51 -19.29
N VAL A 262 -23.97 -17.64 -18.98
CA VAL A 262 -24.28 -18.94 -19.60
C VAL A 262 -25.76 -19.22 -19.39
N LYS A 263 -26.53 -19.39 -20.49
CA LYS A 263 -27.93 -19.84 -20.46
C LYS A 263 -27.98 -21.17 -19.69
N GLY A 264 -28.55 -21.14 -18.48
CA GLY A 264 -28.71 -22.32 -17.61
C GLY A 264 -28.20 -22.14 -16.18
N ALA A 265 -27.43 -21.10 -15.87
CA ALA A 265 -27.09 -20.77 -14.48
C ALA A 265 -28.34 -20.20 -13.78
N ARG A 266 -29.01 -21.02 -12.95
CA ARG A 266 -30.06 -20.51 -12.05
C ARG A 266 -29.47 -19.37 -11.21
N PRO A 267 -30.15 -18.21 -11.10
CA PRO A 267 -29.68 -17.14 -10.23
C PRO A 267 -29.62 -17.68 -8.81
N LYS A 268 -28.47 -17.52 -8.15
CA LYS A 268 -28.38 -17.70 -6.69
C LYS A 268 -29.34 -16.67 -6.07
N LYS A 269 -30.40 -17.16 -5.42
CA LYS A 269 -31.20 -16.38 -4.46
C LYS A 269 -30.36 -16.11 -3.22
#